data_AF-X1HJA1-F1
#
_entry.id   AF-X1HJA1-F1
#
_cell.length_a   1.000
_cell.length_b   1.000
_cell.length_c   1.000
_cell.angle_alpha   90.00
_cell.angle_beta   90.00
_cell.angle_gamma   90.00
#
_symmetry.space_group_name_H-M   'P 1'
#
loop_
_entity.id
_entity.type
_entity.pdbx_description
1 polymer ?
#
loop_
_entity_poly.entity_id
_entity_poly.type
_entity_poly.pdbx_seq_one_letter_code
_entity_poly.pdbx_strand_id
1 'polypeptide(L)' 'MILEKSRQILNLNLKENGNKMPPDCRDAIQLGIEAEERLLDQRTALLPSEITLLPTETKD' A
#
# COMPACT_ATOMS: atom_id res chain seq x y z
N MET A 1 -8.81 7.70 0.38
CA MET A 1 -9.88 7.34 -0.59
C MET A 1 -9.42 7.19 -2.05
N ILE A 2 -8.51 8.03 -2.57
CA ILE A 2 -8.07 7.91 -3.99
C ILE A 2 -7.26 6.62 -4.22
N LEU A 3 -6.36 6.29 -3.29
CA LEU A 3 -5.50 5.10 -3.38
C LEU A 3 -6.29 3.78 -3.28
N GLU A 4 -7.26 3.74 -2.38
CA GLU A 4 -8.15 2.59 -2.16
C GLU A 4 -8.98 2.29 -3.41
N LYS A 5 -9.45 3.34 -4.11
CA LYS A 5 -10.16 3.20 -5.39
C LYS A 5 -9.24 2.77 -6.52
N SER A 6 -8.01 3.31 -6.59
CA SER A 6 -6.98 2.88 -7.54
C SER A 6 -6.75 1.36 -7.44
N ARG A 7 -6.51 0.88 -6.22
CA ARG A 7 -6.29 -0.54 -5.92
C ARG A 7 -7.44 -1.42 -6.38
N GLN A 8 -8.68 -0.98 -6.15
CA GLN A 8 -9.87 -1.70 -6.60
C GLN A 8 -9.94 -1.81 -8.12
N ILE A 9 -9.61 -0.73 -8.85
CA ILE A 9 -9.58 -0.73 -10.32
C ILE A 9 -8.49 -1.68 -10.84
N LEU A 10 -7.29 -1.64 -10.25
CA LEU A 10 -6.19 -2.53 -10.66
C LEU A 10 -6.55 -4.01 -10.43
N ASN A 11 -7.12 -4.33 -9.27
CA ASN A 11 -7.61 -5.68 -8.97
C ASN A 11 -8.71 -6.15 -9.94
N LEU A 12 -9.65 -5.27 -10.28
CA LEU A 12 -10.71 -5.59 -11.25
C LEU A 12 -10.11 -5.87 -12.64
N ASN A 13 -9.18 -5.04 -13.09
CA ASN A 13 -8.49 -5.23 -14.37
C ASN A 13 -7.74 -6.57 -14.44
N LEU A 14 -7.04 -6.94 -13.37
CA LEU A 14 -6.30 -8.19 -13.31
C LEU A 14 -7.26 -9.39 -13.29
N LYS A 15 -8.40 -9.27 -12.60
CA LYS A 15 -9.44 -10.31 -12.56
C LYS A 15 -10.13 -10.52 -13.92
N GLU A 16 -10.51 -9.44 -14.60
CA GLU A 16 -11.30 -9.53 -15.85
C GLU A 16 -10.42 -9.80 -17.07
N ASN A 17 -9.25 -9.17 -17.13
CA ASN A 17 -8.41 -9.14 -18.33
C ASN A 17 -7.03 -9.79 -18.13
N GLY A 18 -6.66 -10.21 -16.92
CA GLY A 18 -5.31 -10.72 -16.62
C GLY A 18 -4.88 -11.92 -17.46
N ASN A 19 -5.80 -12.79 -17.87
CA ASN A 19 -5.50 -13.93 -18.75
C ASN A 19 -5.19 -13.53 -20.19
N LYS A 20 -5.62 -12.35 -20.63
CA LYS A 20 -5.39 -11.80 -21.98
C LYS A 20 -4.20 -10.83 -22.00
N MET A 21 -3.69 -10.45 -20.84
CA MET A 21 -2.56 -9.53 -20.73
C MET A 21 -1.24 -10.25 -21.01
N PRO A 22 -0.26 -9.56 -21.64
CA PRO A 22 1.12 -10.03 -21.65
C PRO A 22 1.63 -10.26 -20.22
N PRO A 23 2.51 -11.25 -20.00
CA PRO A 23 3.06 -11.55 -18.67
C PRO A 23 3.64 -10.31 -17.98
N ASP A 24 4.44 -9.52 -18.69
CA ASP A 24 5.07 -8.30 -18.17
C ASP A 24 4.06 -7.27 -17.68
N CYS A 25 2.94 -7.10 -18.40
CA CYS A 25 1.87 -6.19 -17.99
C CYS A 25 1.17 -6.68 -16.73
N ARG A 26 0.90 -7.99 -16.64
CA ARG A 26 0.26 -8.60 -15.48
C ARG A 26 1.15 -8.45 -14.24
N ASP A 27 2.44 -8.71 -14.40
CA ASP A 27 3.42 -8.64 -13.31
C ASP A 27 3.60 -7.19 -12.83
N ALA A 28 3.61 -6.22 -13.74
CA ALA A 28 3.64 -4.79 -13.39
C ALA A 28 2.39 -4.34 -12.61
N ILE A 29 1.19 -4.79 -13.03
CA ILE A 29 -0.06 -4.48 -12.31
C ILE A 29 -0.05 -5.13 -10.92
N GLN A 30 0.40 -6.38 -10.82
CA GLN A 30 0.53 -7.11 -9.56
C GLN A 30 1.46 -6.39 -8.59
N LEU A 31 2.63 -5.97 -9.06
CA LEU A 31 3.59 -5.17 -8.28
C LEU A 31 2.97 -3.85 -7.79
N GLY A 32 2.18 -3.19 -8.64
CA GLY A 32 1.43 -1.98 -8.29
C GLY A 32 0.44 -2.22 -7.16
N ILE A 33 -0.37 -3.28 -7.24
CA ILE A 33 -1.33 -3.65 -6.20
C ILE A 33 -0.62 -3.86 -4.85
N GLU A 34 0.48 -4.62 -4.84
CA GLU A 34 1.26 -4.90 -3.62
C GLU A 34 1.90 -3.65 -3.01
N ALA A 35 2.32 -2.69 -3.84
CA ALA A 35 2.85 -1.41 -3.37
C ALA A 35 1.74 -0.55 -2.74
N GLU A 36 0.57 -0.48 -3.37
CA GLU A 36 -0.58 0.26 -2.83
C GLU A 36 -1.10 -0.36 -1.53
N GLU A 37 -1.10 -1.69 -1.40
CA GLU A 37 -1.45 -2.37 -0.15
C GLU A 37 -0.50 -2.01 0.98
N ARG A 38 0.82 -2.08 0.74
CA ARG A 38 1.81 -1.67 1.74
C ARG A 38 1.64 -0.23 2.19
N LEU A 39 1.32 0.68 1.26
CA LEU A 39 1.07 2.09 1.60
C LEU A 39 -0.21 2.28 2.43
N LEU A 40 -1.26 1.52 2.14
CA LEU A 40 -2.49 1.55 2.94
C LEU A 40 -2.27 0.98 4.33
N ASP A 41 -1.51 -0.11 4.45
CA ASP A 41 -1.15 -0.72 5.73
C ASP A 41 -0.28 0.21 6.58
N GLN A 42 0.65 0.96 5.97
CA GLN A 42 1.42 1.98 6.69
C GLN A 42 0.57 3.16 7.17
N ARG A 43 -0.53 3.48 6.46
CA ARG A 43 -1.45 4.55 6.90
C ARG A 43 -2.32 4.13 8.07
N THR A 44 -2.67 2.85 8.14
CA THR A 44 -3.49 2.29 9.23
C THR A 44 -2.65 1.82 10.40
N ALA A 45 -1.37 1.50 10.17
CA ALA A 45 -0.39 1.34 11.22
C ALA A 45 -0.30 2.66 11.98
N LEU A 46 -0.88 2.68 13.18
CA LEU A 46 -0.56 3.68 14.18
C LEU A 46 0.96 3.62 14.33
N LEU A 47 1.66 4.62 13.76
CA LEU A 47 3.05 4.83 14.11
C LEU A 47 3.06 4.81 15.64
N PRO A 48 3.93 4.00 16.28
CA PRO A 48 4.15 4.20 17.69
C PRO A 48 4.44 5.69 17.83
N SER A 49 3.70 6.36 18.71
CA SER A 49 4.10 7.65 19.23
C SER A 49 5.42 7.38 19.97
N GLU A 50 6.50 7.28 19.20
CA GLU A 50 7.83 7.41 19.71
C GLU A 50 7.86 8.85 20.18
N ILE A 51 7.58 9.02 21.47
CA ILE A 51 7.94 10.23 22.16
C ILE A 51 9.45 10.27 22.07
N THR A 52 9.95 10.98 21.07
CA THR A 52 11.36 11.32 20.94
C THR A 52 11.67 12.24 22.10
N LEU A 53 12.08 11.64 23.22
CA LEU A 53 12.59 12.38 24.35
C LEU A 53 13.95 12.95 23.94
N LEU A 54 14.14 14.25 24.15
CA LEU A 54 15.48 14.80 24.15
C LEU A 54 16.31 14.12 25.26
N PRO A 55 17.65 14.12 25.20
CA PRO A 55 18.51 13.46 26.20
C PRO A 55 18.25 13.88 27.66
N THR A 56 17.55 15.00 27.86
CA THR A 56 17.19 15.57 29.16
C THR A 56 15.74 15.35 29.57
N GLU A 57 14.91 14.73 28.75
CA GLU A 57 13.49 14.52 29.04
C GLU A 57 13.23 13.13 29.62
N THR A 58 12.44 13.08 30.70
CA THR A 58 11.88 11.85 31.28
C THR A 58 10.38 11.82 31.03
N LYS A 59 9.85 10.63 30.67
CA LYS A 59 8.40 10.39 30.63
C LYS A 59 7.88 10.37 32.07
N ASP A 60 7.07 11.35 32.43
CA ASP A 60 6.25 11.34 33.65
C ASP A 60 5.11 10.31 33.56
#